data_AF-A0A916RS17-F1
#
_entry.id   AF-A0A916RS17-F1
#
_cell.length_a   1.000
_cell.length_b   1.000
_cell.length_c   1.000
_cell.angle_alpha   90.00
_cell.angle_beta   90.00
_cell.angle_gamma   90.00
#
_symmetry.space_group_name_H-M   'P 1'
#
loop_
_entity.id
_entity.type
_entity.pdbx_description
1 polymer ?
#
loop_
_entity_poly.entity_id
_entity_poly.type
_entity_poly.pdbx_seq_one_letter_code
_entity_poly.pdbx_strand_id
1 'polypeptide(L)'
;MHTTLDRPQTKQWCAKSVTDALAQAFRVLNATTGPVGHKRLKAAMPEYEYSASDIAEQKLMEVEAQRKGETTMRKRLLARIKPNSHEISRSDLILFGKGEHKAWLKLVAAYPDHRRILIAAVKGRARGLSGRKVAERLHMPLTTFQRHRDYAAGQIAAQLNRTGVKPW
;
A
#
# COMPACT_ATOMS: atom_id res chain seq x y z
N MET A 1 -9.98 47.14 -14.50
CA MET A 1 -10.24 45.69 -14.69
C MET A 1 -9.19 44.93 -13.89
N HIS A 2 -9.57 44.42 -12.71
CA HIS A 2 -8.64 43.66 -11.86
C HIS A 2 -8.46 42.26 -12.45
N THR A 3 -7.28 42.01 -13.01
CA THR A 3 -6.84 40.68 -13.41
C THR A 3 -6.42 39.94 -12.13
N THR A 4 -7.36 39.25 -11.52
CA THR A 4 -7.08 38.27 -10.46
C THR A 4 -6.19 37.17 -11.05
N LEU A 5 -4.91 37.20 -10.71
CA LEU A 5 -4.00 36.07 -10.92
C LEU A 5 -4.48 34.92 -10.03
N ASP A 6 -5.30 34.04 -10.59
CA ASP A 6 -5.66 32.76 -10.00
C ASP A 6 -4.37 32.00 -9.69
N ARG A 7 -4.00 31.91 -8.41
CA ARG A 7 -2.92 31.03 -7.97
C ARG A 7 -3.38 29.60 -8.17
N PRO A 8 -2.70 28.73 -8.95
CA PRO A 8 -3.03 27.32 -8.98
C PRO A 8 -2.51 26.67 -7.70
N GLN A 9 -3.21 26.87 -6.58
CA GLN A 9 -2.92 26.22 -5.30
C GLN A 9 -3.58 24.84 -5.16
N THR A 10 -4.16 24.28 -6.21
CA THR A 10 -4.50 22.86 -6.24
C THR A 10 -3.23 22.05 -6.46
N LYS A 11 -2.60 21.65 -5.36
CA LYS A 11 -1.60 20.56 -5.32
C LYS A 11 -2.12 19.47 -6.28
N GLN A 12 -1.34 19.02 -7.25
CA GLN A 12 -1.74 17.95 -8.17
C GLN A 12 -1.19 16.60 -7.69
N TRP A 13 -1.81 15.49 -8.10
CA TRP A 13 -1.19 14.19 -7.89
C TRP A 13 0.11 14.08 -8.68
N CYS A 14 1.14 13.53 -8.05
CA CYS A 14 2.41 13.19 -8.67
C CYS A 14 2.79 11.75 -8.29
N ALA A 15 3.78 11.17 -8.97
CA ALA A 15 4.20 9.79 -8.71
C ALA A 15 4.55 9.54 -7.23
N LYS A 16 5.17 10.52 -6.57
CA LYS A 16 5.50 10.44 -5.14
C LYS A 16 4.25 10.39 -4.26
N SER A 17 3.31 11.33 -4.43
CA SER A 17 2.10 11.37 -3.60
C SER A 17 1.20 10.15 -3.85
N VAL A 18 1.15 9.64 -5.07
CA VAL A 18 0.46 8.37 -5.37
C VAL A 18 1.11 7.19 -4.67
N THR A 19 2.43 7.09 -4.70
CA THR A 19 3.18 6.01 -4.02
C THR A 19 2.97 6.08 -2.50
N ASP A 20 2.97 7.29 -1.93
CA ASP A 20 2.76 7.51 -0.50
C ASP A 20 1.32 7.13 -0.09
N ALA A 21 0.32 7.54 -0.88
CA ALA A 21 -1.08 7.21 -0.65
C ALA A 21 -1.34 5.70 -0.75
N LEU A 22 -0.77 5.03 -1.76
CA LEU A 22 -0.85 3.57 -1.91
C LEU A 22 -0.18 2.86 -0.72
N ALA A 23 1.01 3.30 -0.30
CA ALA A 23 1.70 2.71 0.84
C ALA A 23 0.89 2.87 2.14
N GLN A 24 0.27 4.05 2.36
CA GLN A 24 -0.62 4.26 3.51
C GLN A 24 -1.86 3.38 3.42
N ALA A 25 -2.48 3.24 2.25
CA ALA A 25 -3.63 2.35 2.05
C ALA A 25 -3.28 0.90 2.40
N PHE A 26 -2.14 0.39 1.92
CA PHE A 26 -1.68 -0.96 2.29
C PHE A 26 -1.37 -1.09 3.79
N ARG A 27 -0.85 -0.04 4.42
CA ARG A 27 -0.61 -0.03 5.88
C ARG A 27 -1.93 -0.11 6.65
N VAL A 28 -2.92 0.69 6.27
CA VAL A 28 -4.26 0.69 6.85
C VAL A 28 -4.91 -0.68 6.65
N LEU A 29 -4.87 -1.22 5.43
CA LEU A 29 -5.38 -2.57 5.13
C LEU A 29 -4.75 -3.61 6.06
N ASN A 30 -3.42 -3.66 6.15
CA ASN A 30 -2.74 -4.62 7.03
C ASN A 30 -3.11 -4.46 8.51
N ALA A 31 -3.42 -3.23 8.95
CA ALA A 31 -3.83 -2.94 10.32
C ALA A 31 -5.29 -3.33 10.61
N THR A 32 -6.17 -3.31 9.59
CA THR A 32 -7.60 -3.60 9.72
C THR A 32 -7.98 -5.03 9.36
N THR A 33 -7.23 -5.71 8.49
CA THR A 33 -7.50 -7.11 8.12
C THR A 33 -6.76 -8.07 9.05
N GLY A 34 -7.50 -9.05 9.60
CA GLY A 34 -6.91 -10.17 10.35
C GLY A 34 -6.14 -11.16 9.45
N PRO A 35 -5.47 -12.18 10.05
CA PRO A 35 -4.61 -13.14 9.34
C PRO A 35 -5.29 -13.90 8.19
N VAL A 36 -6.62 -14.07 8.28
CA VAL A 36 -7.49 -14.59 7.23
C VAL A 36 -8.37 -13.44 6.75
N GLY A 37 -7.93 -12.74 5.72
CA GLY A 37 -8.58 -11.54 5.24
C GLY A 37 -9.90 -11.79 4.48
N HIS A 38 -10.75 -10.76 4.44
CA HIS A 38 -12.05 -10.74 3.76
C HIS A 38 -11.97 -11.19 2.29
N LYS A 39 -12.96 -11.95 1.78
CA LYS A 39 -13.05 -12.45 0.38
C LYS A 39 -12.75 -11.41 -0.73
N ARG A 40 -12.94 -10.10 -0.47
CA ARG A 40 -12.61 -9.00 -1.40
C ARG A 40 -11.10 -8.83 -1.65
N LEU A 41 -10.24 -9.35 -0.77
CA LEU A 41 -8.77 -9.36 -0.93
C LEU A 41 -8.29 -10.22 -2.11
N LYS A 42 -9.00 -11.32 -2.43
CA LYS A 42 -8.65 -12.18 -3.57
C LYS A 42 -8.67 -11.44 -4.91
N ALA A 43 -9.49 -10.39 -5.05
CA ALA A 43 -9.59 -9.63 -6.29
C ALA A 43 -8.46 -8.58 -6.46
N ALA A 44 -7.73 -8.24 -5.39
CA ALA A 44 -6.70 -7.20 -5.38
C ALA A 44 -5.27 -7.72 -5.16
N MET A 45 -5.10 -8.96 -4.67
CA MET A 45 -3.81 -9.57 -4.39
C MET A 45 -3.57 -10.81 -5.26
N PRO A 46 -2.46 -10.90 -6.03
CA PRO A 46 -1.92 -12.21 -6.41
C PRO A 46 -1.44 -12.89 -5.12
N GLU A 47 -1.99 -14.09 -4.90
CA GLU A 47 -1.71 -15.14 -3.92
C GLU A 47 -1.01 -14.78 -2.59
N TYR A 48 -1.58 -15.29 -1.50
CA TYR A 48 -1.08 -15.18 -0.13
C TYR A 48 0.36 -15.73 -0.02
N GLU A 49 1.36 -14.85 -0.11
CA GLU A 49 2.69 -15.15 0.43
C GLU A 49 2.68 -14.83 1.92
N TYR A 50 2.56 -15.86 2.76
CA TYR A 50 3.00 -15.77 4.15
C TYR A 50 4.44 -15.24 4.14
N SER A 51 4.68 -14.09 4.78
CA SER A 51 6.05 -13.63 4.89
C SER A 51 6.79 -14.52 5.89
N ALA A 52 8.01 -14.92 5.59
CA ALA A 52 8.83 -15.73 6.48
C ALA A 52 8.99 -15.09 7.88
N SER A 53 8.90 -13.77 7.98
CA SER A 53 8.86 -13.03 9.24
C SER A 53 7.60 -13.31 10.07
N ASP A 54 6.43 -13.42 9.43
CA ASP A 54 5.17 -13.71 10.16
C ASP A 54 5.20 -15.15 10.71
N ILE A 55 5.74 -16.10 9.93
CA ILE A 55 5.93 -17.50 10.35
C ILE A 55 6.94 -17.60 11.50
N ALA A 56 8.06 -16.86 11.42
CA ALA A 56 9.08 -16.86 12.45
C ALA A 56 8.60 -16.21 13.76
N GLU A 57 7.87 -15.10 13.67
CA GLU A 57 7.30 -14.42 14.84
C GLU A 57 6.25 -15.29 15.53
N GLN A 58 5.43 -16.01 14.77
CA GLN A 58 4.45 -16.95 15.29
C GLN A 58 5.11 -18.16 15.98
N LYS A 59 6.17 -18.73 15.37
CA LYS A 59 6.95 -19.83 15.97
C LYS A 59 7.68 -19.40 17.24
N LEU A 60 8.25 -18.19 17.28
CA LEU A 60 8.92 -17.67 18.48
C LEU A 60 7.93 -17.44 19.63
N MET A 61 6.75 -16.90 19.34
CA MET A 61 5.69 -16.74 20.34
C MET A 61 5.20 -18.09 20.89
N GLU A 62 5.06 -19.09 20.04
CA GLU A 62 4.59 -20.42 20.43
C GLU A 62 5.60 -21.13 21.35
N VAL A 63 6.90 -21.00 21.05
CA VAL A 63 7.98 -21.54 21.90
C VAL A 63 8.08 -20.79 23.24
N GLU A 64 7.92 -19.47 23.26
CA GLU A 64 7.93 -18.69 24.50
C GLU A 64 6.70 -18.95 25.38
N ALA A 65 5.52 -19.17 24.79
CA ALA A 65 4.29 -19.51 25.50
C ALA A 65 4.37 -20.91 26.13
N GLN A 66 4.92 -21.89 25.41
CA GLN A 66 5.16 -23.24 25.94
C GLN A 66 6.13 -23.22 27.13
N ARG A 67 7.21 -22.41 27.07
CA ARG A 67 8.18 -22.30 28.17
C ARG A 67 7.61 -21.68 29.45
N LYS A 68 6.57 -20.84 29.34
CA LYS A 68 5.96 -20.14 30.49
C LYS A 68 4.70 -20.82 31.03
N GLY A 69 4.27 -21.95 30.44
CA GLY A 69 3.03 -22.63 30.83
C GLY A 69 1.76 -21.82 30.57
N GLU A 70 1.84 -20.76 29.77
CA GLU A 70 0.71 -19.90 29.45
C GLU A 70 -0.06 -20.50 28.26
N THR A 71 -1.19 -21.17 28.52
CA THR A 71 -2.10 -21.72 27.48
C THR A 71 -2.91 -20.64 26.76
N THR A 72 -2.94 -19.42 27.30
CA THR A 72 -3.58 -18.27 26.66
C THR A 72 -2.50 -17.41 26.04
N MET A 73 -2.40 -17.45 24.71
CA MET A 73 -1.52 -16.58 23.93
C MET A 73 -1.61 -15.14 24.46
N ARG A 74 -0.58 -14.70 25.17
CA ARG A 74 -0.46 -13.35 25.70
C ARG A 74 -0.29 -12.42 24.49
N LYS A 75 -1.43 -12.01 23.93
CA LYS A 75 -1.54 -11.12 22.77
C LYS A 75 -0.62 -9.94 23.02
N ARG A 76 0.48 -9.81 22.27
CA ARG A 76 1.35 -8.64 22.31
C ARG A 76 0.48 -7.39 22.24
N LEU A 77 0.46 -6.61 23.31
CA LEU A 77 0.02 -5.22 23.33
C LEU A 77 1.09 -4.37 22.63
N LEU A 78 1.37 -4.65 21.36
CA LEU A 78 1.75 -3.55 20.48
C LEU A 78 0.45 -2.76 20.32
N ALA A 79 0.41 -1.54 20.86
CA ALA A 79 -0.65 -0.58 20.56
C ALA A 79 -0.59 -0.29 19.06
N ARG A 80 -1.20 -1.19 18.28
CA ARG A 80 -1.33 -1.08 16.84
C ARG A 80 -2.22 0.13 16.65
N ILE A 81 -1.62 1.25 16.22
CA ILE A 81 -2.35 2.50 15.95
C ILE A 81 -3.53 2.10 15.07
N LYS A 82 -4.74 2.19 15.63
CA LYS A 82 -5.97 1.84 14.92
C LYS A 82 -6.23 2.94 13.91
N PRO A 83 -6.31 2.63 12.61
CA PRO A 83 -6.67 3.62 11.62
C PRO A 83 -8.05 4.21 11.94
N ASN A 84 -8.21 5.51 11.70
CA ASN A 84 -9.51 6.16 11.85
C ASN A 84 -10.43 5.85 10.66
N SER A 85 -11.72 6.18 10.78
CA SER A 85 -12.73 5.91 9.74
C SER A 85 -12.42 6.56 8.39
N HIS A 86 -11.80 7.75 8.39
CA HIS A 86 -11.38 8.44 7.18
C HIS A 86 -10.22 7.72 6.47
N GLU A 87 -9.24 7.22 7.22
CA GLU A 87 -8.12 6.45 6.69
C GLU A 87 -8.59 5.13 6.06
N ILE A 88 -9.54 4.44 6.71
CA ILE A 88 -10.14 3.21 6.18
C ILE A 88 -10.91 3.51 4.89
N SER A 89 -11.74 4.55 4.90
CA SER A 89 -12.53 4.94 3.72
C SER A 89 -11.64 5.34 2.54
N ARG A 90 -10.54 6.05 2.78
CA ARG A 90 -9.54 6.40 1.75
C ARG A 90 -8.81 5.17 1.24
N SER A 91 -8.41 4.27 2.14
CA SER A 91 -7.78 3.00 1.78
C SER A 91 -8.68 2.18 0.86
N ASP A 92 -9.97 2.06 1.19
CA ASP A 92 -10.93 1.32 0.38
C ASP A 92 -11.12 1.93 -1.02
N LEU A 93 -11.23 3.26 -1.09
CA LEU A 93 -11.29 3.98 -2.37
C LEU A 93 -10.05 3.70 -3.24
N ILE A 94 -8.86 3.74 -2.64
CA ILE A 94 -7.58 3.53 -3.36
C ILE A 94 -7.46 2.08 -3.84
N LEU A 95 -7.70 1.11 -2.96
CA LEU A 95 -7.39 -0.31 -3.21
C LEU A 95 -8.50 -1.06 -3.93
N PHE A 96 -9.76 -0.74 -3.65
CA PHE A 96 -10.92 -1.45 -4.19
C PHE A 96 -11.73 -0.60 -5.17
N GLY A 97 -11.61 0.73 -5.08
CA GLY A 97 -12.48 1.65 -5.79
C GLY A 97 -13.84 1.79 -5.10
N LYS A 98 -14.63 2.78 -5.52
CA LYS A 98 -15.98 3.03 -5.01
C LYS A 98 -16.80 3.74 -6.07
N GLY A 99 -17.98 3.20 -6.41
CA GLY A 99 -18.84 3.74 -7.46
C GLY A 99 -18.09 3.80 -8.79
N GLU A 100 -18.00 4.98 -9.38
CA GLU A 100 -17.31 5.21 -10.66
C GLU A 100 -15.78 5.27 -10.54
N HIS A 101 -15.24 5.37 -9.32
CA HIS A 101 -13.80 5.39 -9.12
C HIS A 101 -13.23 3.97 -9.14
N LYS A 102 -12.43 3.68 -10.17
CA LYS A 102 -11.67 2.43 -10.28
C LYS A 102 -10.57 2.38 -9.20
N ALA A 103 -10.28 1.18 -8.70
CA ALA A 103 -9.09 0.92 -7.90
C ALA A 103 -7.83 1.41 -8.62
N TRP A 104 -6.93 2.07 -7.90
CA TRP A 104 -5.79 2.76 -8.51
C TRP A 104 -4.85 1.81 -9.25
N LEU A 105 -4.63 0.61 -8.70
CA LEU A 105 -3.82 -0.41 -9.36
C LEU A 105 -4.47 -1.00 -10.63
N LYS A 106 -5.77 -0.79 -10.86
CA LYS A 106 -6.43 -1.17 -12.12
C LYS A 106 -6.21 -0.14 -13.22
N LEU A 107 -5.84 1.10 -12.88
CA LEU A 107 -5.55 2.17 -13.84
C LEU A 107 -4.31 1.86 -14.70
N VAL A 108 -3.39 1.07 -14.16
CA VAL A 108 -2.15 0.63 -14.83
C VAL A 108 -2.19 -0.84 -15.22
N ALA A 109 -3.39 -1.41 -15.41
CA ALA A 109 -3.55 -2.81 -15.81
C ALA A 109 -2.88 -3.13 -17.17
N ALA A 110 -2.79 -2.14 -18.07
CA ALA A 110 -2.10 -2.27 -19.35
C ALA A 110 -0.57 -2.42 -19.24
N TYR A 111 0.02 -2.15 -18.07
CA TYR A 111 1.46 -2.19 -17.83
C TYR A 111 1.80 -3.19 -16.70
N PRO A 112 1.67 -4.51 -16.94
CA PRO A 112 1.75 -5.52 -15.89
C PRO A 112 3.08 -5.51 -15.11
N ASP A 113 4.21 -5.30 -15.80
CA ASP A 113 5.54 -5.29 -15.17
C ASP A 113 5.73 -4.07 -14.27
N HIS A 114 5.39 -2.88 -14.77
CA HIS A 114 5.44 -1.64 -13.99
C HIS A 114 4.48 -1.70 -12.79
N ARG A 115 3.29 -2.28 -13.00
CA ARG A 115 2.30 -2.51 -11.94
C ARG A 115 2.83 -3.45 -10.87
N ARG A 116 3.48 -4.57 -11.22
CA ARG A 116 4.09 -5.51 -10.27
C ARG A 116 5.16 -4.82 -9.42
N ILE A 117 6.01 -4.02 -10.06
CA ILE A 117 7.08 -3.27 -9.38
C ILE A 117 6.50 -2.21 -8.44
N LEU A 118 5.48 -1.47 -8.88
CA LEU A 118 4.77 -0.52 -8.02
C LEU A 118 4.16 -1.22 -6.80
N ILE A 119 3.49 -2.36 -6.98
CA ILE A 119 2.92 -3.17 -5.89
C ILE A 119 4.01 -3.57 -4.89
N ALA A 120 5.14 -4.09 -5.36
CA ALA A 120 6.26 -4.46 -4.51
C ALA A 120 6.80 -3.25 -3.73
N ALA A 121 6.95 -2.10 -4.39
CA ALA A 121 7.41 -0.87 -3.77
C ALA A 121 6.48 -0.39 -2.65
N VAL A 122 5.17 -0.34 -2.89
CA VAL A 122 4.19 0.18 -1.91
C VAL A 122 3.98 -0.80 -0.77
N LYS A 123 3.97 -2.12 -1.02
CA LYS A 123 3.95 -3.15 0.03
C LYS A 123 5.20 -3.10 0.90
N GLY A 124 6.37 -2.99 0.27
CA GLY A 124 7.64 -2.84 0.99
C GLY A 124 7.62 -1.62 1.90
N ARG A 125 7.17 -0.47 1.37
CA ARG A 125 7.07 0.77 2.16
C ARG A 125 6.02 0.70 3.27
N ALA A 126 4.89 0.06 3.04
CA ALA A 126 3.88 -0.17 4.08
C ALA A 126 4.45 -0.97 5.26
N ARG A 127 5.41 -1.87 4.99
CA ARG A 127 6.18 -2.66 5.97
C ARG A 127 7.44 -1.96 6.51
N GLY A 128 7.71 -0.71 6.12
CA GLY A 128 8.90 0.03 6.55
C GLY A 128 10.21 -0.34 5.83
N LEU A 129 10.16 -1.08 4.72
CA LEU A 129 11.33 -1.40 3.90
C LEU A 129 11.71 -0.22 2.99
N SER A 130 13.01 -0.01 2.82
CA SER A 130 13.52 0.96 1.84
C SER A 130 13.38 0.43 0.40
N GLY A 131 13.26 1.34 -0.58
CA GLY A 131 13.20 0.95 -1.99
C GLY A 131 14.42 0.14 -2.44
N ARG A 132 15.60 0.41 -1.85
CA ARG A 132 16.82 -0.36 -2.08
C ARG A 132 16.67 -1.83 -1.66
N LYS A 133 16.16 -2.09 -0.45
CA LYS A 133 15.92 -3.47 0.02
C LYS A 133 14.89 -4.21 -0.84
N VAL A 134 13.88 -3.51 -1.34
CA VAL A 134 12.89 -4.12 -2.25
C VAL A 134 13.52 -4.43 -3.60
N ALA A 135 14.32 -3.53 -4.17
CA ALA A 135 15.03 -3.76 -5.43
C ALA A 135 16.02 -4.93 -5.34
N GLU A 136 16.77 -5.03 -4.24
CA GLU A 136 17.68 -6.15 -3.95
C GLU A 136 16.92 -7.50 -3.92
N ARG A 137 15.76 -7.57 -3.25
CA ARG A 137 14.91 -8.77 -3.21
C ARG A 137 14.34 -9.18 -4.57
N LEU A 138 14.19 -8.22 -5.48
CA LEU A 138 13.73 -8.46 -6.84
C LEU A 138 14.89 -8.71 -7.81
N HIS A 139 16.14 -8.77 -7.34
CA HIS A 139 17.34 -8.88 -8.16
C HIS A 139 17.39 -7.82 -9.27
N MET A 140 16.96 -6.60 -8.96
CA MET A 140 16.80 -5.51 -9.92
C MET A 140 17.68 -4.30 -9.53
N PRO A 141 18.37 -3.65 -10.50
CA PRO A 141 19.05 -2.38 -10.24
C PRO A 141 18.09 -1.32 -9.70
N LEU A 142 18.53 -0.55 -8.69
CA LEU A 142 17.69 0.45 -8.03
C LEU A 142 17.14 1.50 -9.02
N THR A 143 17.94 1.91 -10.00
CA THR A 143 17.55 2.89 -11.02
C THR A 143 16.40 2.36 -11.89
N THR A 144 16.50 1.11 -12.35
CA THR A 144 15.44 0.42 -13.09
C THR A 144 14.18 0.30 -12.23
N PHE A 145 14.32 -0.18 -11.00
CA PHE A 145 13.21 -0.30 -10.05
C PHE A 145 12.47 1.03 -9.85
N GLN A 146 13.22 2.13 -9.63
CA GLN A 146 12.65 3.46 -9.47
C GLN A 146 11.92 3.93 -10.73
N ARG A 147 12.51 3.76 -11.92
CA ARG A 147 11.87 4.12 -13.20
C ARG A 147 10.55 3.38 -13.40
N HIS A 148 10.53 2.06 -13.18
CA HIS A 148 9.30 1.28 -13.35
C HIS A 148 8.21 1.69 -12.36
N ARG A 149 8.57 1.89 -11.08
CA ARG A 149 7.67 2.38 -10.04
C ARG A 149 7.10 3.75 -10.39
N ASP A 150 7.98 4.69 -10.74
CA ASP A 150 7.60 6.09 -10.98
C ASP A 150 6.79 6.24 -12.26
N TYR A 151 7.06 5.42 -13.29
CA TYR A 151 6.22 5.33 -14.48
C TYR A 151 4.79 4.91 -14.13
N ALA A 152 4.60 3.78 -13.43
CA ALA A 152 3.26 3.33 -13.04
C ALA A 152 2.54 4.35 -12.14
N ALA A 153 3.23 4.88 -11.14
CA ALA A 153 2.63 5.90 -10.25
C ALA A 153 2.32 7.20 -11.00
N GLY A 154 3.13 7.58 -11.99
CA GLY A 154 2.89 8.72 -12.88
C GLY A 154 1.65 8.55 -13.75
N GLN A 155 1.42 7.35 -14.31
CA GLN A 155 0.21 7.04 -15.08
C GLN A 155 -1.05 7.14 -14.22
N ILE A 156 -1.01 6.62 -12.99
CA ILE A 156 -2.10 6.77 -12.02
C ILE A 156 -2.34 8.26 -11.72
N ALA A 157 -1.28 9.01 -11.42
CA ALA A 157 -1.37 10.44 -11.11
C ALA A 157 -2.01 11.23 -12.27
N ALA A 158 -1.57 10.99 -13.51
CA ALA A 158 -2.12 11.63 -14.69
C ALA A 158 -3.62 11.34 -14.85
N GLN A 159 -4.05 10.10 -14.61
CA GLN A 159 -5.44 9.72 -14.71
C GLN A 159 -6.29 10.33 -13.58
N LEU A 160 -5.80 10.36 -12.34
CA LEU A 160 -6.49 10.98 -11.20
C LEU A 160 -6.68 12.49 -11.41
N ASN A 161 -5.66 13.16 -11.94
CA ASN A 161 -5.75 14.58 -12.28
C ASN A 161 -6.76 14.81 -13.41
N ARG A 162 -6.79 13.94 -14.43
CA ARG A 162 -7.76 14.02 -15.52
C ARG A 162 -9.20 13.81 -15.06
N THR A 163 -9.43 12.93 -14.09
CA THR A 163 -10.77 12.69 -13.51
C THR A 163 -11.13 13.67 -12.39
N GLY A 164 -10.28 14.67 -12.11
CA GLY A 164 -10.57 15.71 -11.12
C GLY A 164 -10.51 15.26 -9.66
N VAL A 165 -9.85 14.13 -9.36
CA VAL A 165 -9.70 13.65 -7.98
C VAL A 165 -8.75 14.57 -7.24
N LYS A 166 -9.27 15.35 -6.28
CA LYS A 166 -8.47 16.27 -5.45
C LYS A 166 -7.48 15.49 -4.56
N PRO A 167 -6.22 15.90 -4.45
CA PRO A 167 -5.29 15.31 -3.49
C PRO A 167 -5.55 15.76 -2.06
N TRP A 168 -5.11 14.92 -1.12
CA TRP A 168 -5.28 15.05 0.33
C TRP A 168 -4.00 14.74 1.09
#